data_AF-A0A836QRH4-F1
#
_entry.id   AF-A0A836QRH4-F1
#
_cell.length_a   1.000
_cell.length_b   1.000
_cell.length_c   1.000
_cell.angle_alpha   90.00
_cell.angle_beta   90.00
_cell.angle_gamma   90.00
#
_symmetry.space_group_name_H-M   'P 1'
#
loop_
_entity.id
_entity.type
_entity.pdbx_description
1 polymer ?
#
loop_
_entity_poly.entity_id
_entity_poly.type
_entity_poly.pdbx_seq_one_letter_code
_entity_poly.pdbx_strand_id
1 'polypeptide(L)'
;ESTGDRDQRSPSPKSLGWATRQGYIDRNPLQYLEIPAGERKEIINKTGETVTSVEDIQQNNTQLSTSFDTLNNDYSSIMNHCNSMKETIINAATRSFVQTVKLDHIVWKGEVYAVANGTSNKSIDDFSDHTMCRLGKWYNSEQSNGFKQLNAYRQLEEPHREVHRNGVEALVMLQTGNKDAAINHINKMEAASERVMHILDQIANG
;
A
#
# COMPACT_ATOMS: atom_id res chain seq x y z
N GLU A 1 9.43 17.11 -81.79
CA GLU A 1 8.53 16.06 -81.27
C GLU A 1 7.11 16.61 -81.39
N SER A 2 6.27 16.18 -82.33
CA SER A 2 5.46 14.94 -82.29
C SER A 2 4.81 14.76 -80.92
N THR A 3 3.51 14.67 -80.70
CA THR A 3 2.28 14.53 -81.52
C THR A 3 1.13 14.78 -80.51
N GLY A 4 -0.04 15.26 -80.90
CA GLY A 4 -1.14 14.32 -81.11
C GLY A 4 -2.50 14.99 -80.92
N ASP A 5 -3.34 14.76 -81.91
CA ASP A 5 -4.62 15.37 -82.23
C ASP A 5 -5.73 15.16 -81.21
N ARG A 6 -6.57 16.19 -81.09
CA ARG A 6 -7.99 16.06 -80.75
C ARG A 6 -8.72 15.82 -82.06
N ASP A 7 -9.60 14.84 -82.14
CA ASP A 7 -10.83 15.07 -82.90
C ASP A 7 -12.04 14.37 -82.31
N GLN A 8 -13.08 15.17 -82.17
CA GLN A 8 -14.42 14.80 -81.77
C GLN A 8 -15.15 14.24 -82.98
N ARG A 9 -16.12 13.34 -82.74
CA ARG A 9 -17.34 13.29 -83.56
C ARG A 9 -18.43 12.44 -82.91
N SER A 10 -19.45 13.13 -82.43
CA SER A 10 -20.85 12.67 -82.42
C SER A 10 -21.53 13.25 -83.69
N PRO A 11 -22.84 13.09 -83.92
CA PRO A 11 -23.66 11.89 -84.11
C PRO A 11 -24.46 11.97 -85.45
N SER A 12 -25.18 10.93 -85.88
CA SER A 12 -26.48 11.18 -86.55
C SER A 12 -27.42 9.95 -86.54
N PRO A 13 -28.73 10.14 -86.20
CA PRO A 13 -29.77 9.10 -86.18
C PRO A 13 -30.81 9.30 -87.29
N LYS A 14 -31.37 8.23 -87.89
CA LYS A 14 -32.73 8.16 -88.51
C LYS A 14 -33.14 6.68 -88.62
N SER A 15 -33.99 6.15 -87.74
CA SER A 15 -35.47 6.14 -87.76
C SER A 15 -36.09 5.11 -88.72
N LEU A 16 -36.40 3.94 -88.13
CA LEU A 16 -37.67 3.19 -88.16
C LEU A 16 -38.45 3.00 -89.48
N GLY A 17 -38.63 1.72 -89.83
CA GLY A 17 -39.57 1.23 -90.84
C GLY A 17 -39.98 -0.22 -90.57
N TRP A 18 -40.64 -0.44 -89.43
CA TRP A 18 -41.64 -1.47 -89.08
C TRP A 18 -41.95 -2.58 -90.11
N ALA A 19 -41.56 -3.82 -89.80
CA ALA A 19 -42.38 -5.00 -90.13
C ALA A 19 -41.99 -6.27 -89.34
N THR A 20 -43.04 -6.91 -88.83
CA THR A 20 -43.26 -8.37 -88.71
C THR A 20 -42.96 -9.13 -87.41
N ARG A 21 -44.00 -9.92 -87.07
CA ARG A 21 -44.04 -11.25 -86.43
C ARG A 21 -43.98 -11.31 -84.90
N GLN A 22 -45.16 -11.60 -84.35
CA GLN A 22 -45.45 -12.75 -83.48
C GLN A 22 -44.22 -13.35 -82.77
N GLY A 23 -43.91 -12.79 -81.62
CA GLY A 23 -43.16 -13.44 -80.56
C GLY A 23 -43.80 -13.01 -79.26
N TYR A 24 -44.61 -13.88 -78.65
CA TYR A 24 -45.09 -13.68 -77.29
C TYR A 24 -43.87 -13.44 -76.41
N ILE A 25 -43.75 -12.21 -75.91
CA ILE A 25 -42.80 -11.87 -74.86
C ILE A 25 -43.41 -12.44 -73.58
N ASP A 26 -43.17 -13.72 -73.31
CA ASP A 26 -43.38 -14.26 -71.97
C ASP A 26 -42.15 -13.88 -71.13
N ARG A 27 -42.02 -12.58 -70.83
CA ARG A 27 -41.18 -12.11 -69.74
C ARG A 27 -42.12 -11.84 -68.58
N ASN A 28 -42.37 -12.87 -67.80
CA ASN A 28 -42.88 -12.71 -66.44
C ASN A 28 -41.88 -11.82 -65.67
N PRO A 29 -42.23 -10.57 -65.28
CA PRO A 29 -41.30 -9.70 -64.56
C PRO A 29 -41.18 -10.07 -63.07
N LEU A 30 -41.89 -11.11 -62.62
CA LEU A 30 -41.96 -11.50 -61.21
C LEU A 30 -41.65 -12.99 -61.03
N GLN A 31 -40.57 -13.48 -61.63
CA GLN A 31 -39.90 -14.65 -61.05
C GLN A 31 -39.17 -14.15 -59.80
N TYR A 32 -39.92 -13.94 -58.71
CA TYR A 32 -39.30 -13.94 -57.39
C TYR A 32 -38.51 -15.24 -57.32
N LEU A 33 -37.20 -15.12 -57.17
CA LEU A 33 -36.32 -16.26 -56.94
C LEU A 33 -36.77 -16.87 -55.60
N GLU A 34 -37.74 -17.78 -55.64
CA GLU A 34 -38.14 -18.54 -54.47
C GLU A 34 -36.92 -19.39 -54.09
N ILE A 35 -36.28 -19.01 -52.98
CA ILE A 35 -35.13 -19.75 -52.45
C ILE A 35 -35.55 -21.22 -52.34
N PRO A 36 -34.84 -22.17 -52.97
CA PRO A 36 -35.16 -23.60 -52.91
C PRO A 36 -35.37 -24.05 -51.47
N ALA A 37 -36.37 -24.90 -51.22
CA ALA A 37 -36.73 -25.32 -49.86
C ALA A 37 -35.55 -25.95 -49.08
N GLY A 38 -34.61 -26.59 -49.79
CA GLY A 38 -33.36 -27.11 -49.21
C GLY A 38 -32.44 -26.01 -48.67
N GLU A 39 -32.20 -24.96 -49.46
CA GLU A 39 -31.37 -23.81 -49.05
C GLU A 39 -32.01 -23.03 -47.90
N ARG A 40 -33.36 -22.87 -47.89
CA ARG A 40 -34.06 -22.26 -46.74
C ARG A 40 -33.85 -23.06 -45.46
N LYS A 41 -33.88 -24.39 -45.53
CA LYS A 41 -33.71 -25.27 -44.37
C LYS A 41 -32.28 -25.20 -43.83
N GLU A 42 -31.28 -25.12 -44.71
CA GLU A 42 -29.88 -24.92 -44.32
C GLU A 42 -29.66 -23.55 -43.65
N ILE A 43 -30.23 -22.48 -44.21
CA ILE A 43 -30.17 -21.14 -43.63
C ILE A 43 -30.80 -21.13 -42.23
N ILE A 44 -31.97 -21.75 -42.05
CA ILE A 44 -32.63 -21.83 -40.74
C ILE A 44 -31.77 -22.58 -39.73
N ASN A 45 -31.17 -23.71 -40.12
CA ASN A 45 -30.28 -24.47 -39.24
C ASN A 45 -29.04 -23.64 -38.84
N LYS A 46 -28.34 -23.04 -39.81
CA LYS A 46 -27.18 -22.17 -39.55
C LYS A 46 -27.54 -20.96 -38.67
N THR A 47 -28.73 -20.39 -38.88
CA THR A 47 -29.24 -19.29 -38.05
C THR A 47 -29.50 -19.77 -36.62
N GLY A 48 -30.10 -20.95 -36.45
CA GLY A 48 -30.30 -21.57 -35.14
C GLY A 48 -28.99 -21.83 -34.39
N GLU A 49 -27.99 -22.42 -35.06
CA GLU A 49 -26.64 -22.63 -34.51
C GLU A 49 -25.96 -21.31 -34.12
N THR A 50 -26.14 -20.26 -34.93
CA THR A 50 -25.61 -18.92 -34.64
C THR A 50 -26.28 -18.32 -33.42
N VAL A 51 -27.61 -18.46 -33.28
CA VAL A 51 -28.36 -17.98 -32.10
C VAL A 51 -27.88 -18.69 -30.84
N THR A 52 -27.74 -20.02 -30.85
CA THR A 52 -27.19 -20.76 -29.71
C THR A 52 -25.77 -20.28 -29.37
N SER A 53 -24.92 -20.06 -30.37
CA SER A 53 -23.56 -19.55 -30.13
C SER A 53 -23.56 -18.16 -29.50
N VAL A 54 -24.49 -17.29 -29.89
CA VAL A 54 -24.65 -15.94 -29.29
C VAL A 54 -25.14 -16.05 -27.84
N GLU A 55 -26.08 -16.94 -27.55
CA GLU A 55 -26.54 -17.22 -26.19
C GLU A 55 -25.38 -17.71 -25.30
N ASP A 56 -24.56 -18.64 -25.80
CA ASP A 56 -23.38 -19.14 -25.09
C ASP A 56 -22.34 -18.02 -24.82
N ILE A 57 -22.11 -17.14 -25.81
CA ILE A 57 -21.21 -15.98 -25.64
C ILE A 57 -21.77 -15.03 -24.59
N GLN A 58 -23.08 -14.77 -24.61
CA GLN A 58 -23.72 -13.89 -23.64
C GLN A 58 -23.60 -14.45 -22.23
N GLN A 59 -23.84 -15.75 -22.05
CA GLN A 59 -23.67 -16.42 -20.77
C GLN A 59 -22.22 -16.37 -20.29
N ASN A 60 -21.26 -16.67 -21.17
CA ASN A 60 -19.83 -16.56 -20.85
C ASN A 60 -19.43 -15.14 -20.44
N ASN A 61 -19.92 -14.10 -21.12
CA ASN A 61 -19.65 -12.72 -20.75
C ASN A 61 -20.23 -12.36 -19.37
N THR A 62 -21.43 -12.83 -19.03
CA THR A 62 -22.00 -12.61 -17.68
C THR A 62 -21.17 -13.30 -16.60
N GLN A 63 -20.70 -14.52 -16.86
CA GLN A 63 -19.82 -15.25 -15.94
C GLN A 63 -18.47 -14.56 -15.78
N LEU A 64 -17.90 -14.06 -16.88
CA LEU A 64 -16.63 -13.32 -16.87
C LEU A 64 -16.75 -12.03 -16.07
N SER A 65 -17.83 -11.27 -16.25
CA SER A 65 -18.10 -10.06 -15.45
C SER A 65 -18.18 -10.38 -13.97
N THR A 66 -18.93 -11.43 -13.60
CA THR A 66 -19.05 -11.88 -12.20
C THR A 66 -17.70 -12.30 -11.61
N SER A 67 -16.87 -12.98 -12.42
CA SER A 67 -15.51 -13.38 -12.03
C SER A 67 -14.61 -12.16 -11.82
N PHE A 68 -14.75 -11.12 -12.65
CA PHE A 68 -14.01 -9.86 -12.52
C PHE A 68 -14.40 -9.10 -11.24
N ASP A 69 -15.70 -9.04 -10.93
CA ASP A 69 -16.19 -8.45 -9.68
C ASP A 69 -15.64 -9.18 -8.45
N THR A 70 -15.62 -10.52 -8.51
CA THR A 70 -15.04 -11.36 -7.45
C THR A 70 -13.54 -11.07 -7.27
N LEU A 71 -12.77 -11.04 -8.37
CA LEU A 71 -11.34 -10.72 -8.33
C LEU A 71 -11.07 -9.34 -7.74
N ASN A 72 -11.89 -8.34 -8.07
CA ASN A 72 -11.73 -7.00 -7.53
C ASN A 72 -12.01 -6.94 -6.01
N ASN A 73 -12.98 -7.72 -5.54
CA ASN A 73 -13.29 -7.88 -4.11
C ASN A 73 -12.15 -8.62 -3.38
N ASP A 74 -11.62 -9.69 -3.97
CA ASP A 74 -10.49 -10.44 -3.42
C ASP A 74 -9.24 -9.55 -3.33
N TYR A 75 -8.95 -8.77 -4.38
CA TYR A 75 -7.84 -7.82 -4.38
C TYR A 75 -7.96 -6.79 -3.25
N SER A 76 -9.15 -6.22 -3.07
CA SER A 76 -9.43 -5.27 -1.99
C SER A 76 -9.23 -5.92 -0.62
N SER A 77 -9.66 -7.18 -0.46
CA SER A 77 -9.50 -7.95 0.78
C SER A 77 -8.04 -8.25 1.09
N ILE A 78 -7.25 -8.63 0.08
CA ILE A 78 -5.80 -8.85 0.22
C ILE A 78 -5.12 -7.56 0.69
N MET A 79 -5.43 -6.41 0.08
CA MET A 79 -4.85 -5.14 0.51
C MET A 79 -5.18 -4.78 1.95
N ASN A 80 -6.43 -5.03 2.37
CA ASN A 80 -6.83 -4.83 3.76
C ASN A 80 -6.05 -5.74 4.72
N HIS A 81 -5.86 -7.02 4.38
CA HIS A 81 -5.05 -7.94 5.17
C HIS A 81 -3.58 -7.53 5.22
N CYS A 82 -3.00 -7.08 4.11
CA CYS A 82 -1.62 -6.58 4.08
C CYS A 82 -1.44 -5.36 4.99
N ASN A 83 -2.39 -4.42 4.97
CA ASN A 83 -2.36 -3.26 5.87
C ASN A 83 -2.51 -3.66 7.33
N SER A 84 -3.46 -4.56 7.65
CA SER A 84 -3.64 -5.06 9.02
C SER A 84 -2.40 -5.81 9.54
N MET A 85 -1.76 -6.60 8.68
CA MET A 85 -0.52 -7.30 9.01
C MET A 85 0.63 -6.31 9.26
N LYS A 86 0.75 -5.28 8.42
CA LYS A 86 1.73 -4.20 8.61
C LYS A 86 1.56 -3.52 9.97
N GLU A 87 0.34 -3.11 10.31
CA GLU A 87 0.05 -2.48 11.61
C GLU A 87 0.37 -3.42 12.78
N THR A 88 0.00 -4.69 12.69
CA THR A 88 0.30 -5.69 13.72
C THR A 88 1.81 -5.83 13.94
N ILE A 89 2.59 -5.89 12.87
CA ILE A 89 4.05 -5.99 12.93
C ILE A 89 4.67 -4.74 13.55
N ILE A 90 4.22 -3.54 13.13
CA ILE A 90 4.72 -2.27 13.68
C ILE A 90 4.42 -2.16 15.17
N ASN A 91 3.20 -2.52 15.58
CA ASN A 91 2.79 -2.50 16.98
C ASN A 91 3.60 -3.49 17.83
N ALA A 92 3.81 -4.71 17.33
CA ALA A 92 4.63 -5.71 18.02
C ALA A 92 6.10 -5.26 18.15
N ALA A 93 6.68 -4.70 17.08
CA ALA A 93 8.05 -4.18 17.09
C ALA A 93 8.21 -3.01 18.05
N THR A 94 7.26 -2.07 18.05
CA THR A 94 7.25 -0.89 18.94
C THR A 94 7.17 -1.32 20.41
N ARG A 95 6.25 -2.25 20.73
CA ARG A 95 6.12 -2.80 22.09
C ARG A 95 7.39 -3.51 22.55
N SER A 96 7.96 -4.36 21.71
CA SER A 96 9.22 -5.08 22.01
C SER A 96 10.37 -4.11 22.24
N PHE A 97 10.50 -3.08 21.40
CA PHE A 97 11.50 -2.04 21.56
C PHE A 97 11.32 -1.29 22.89
N VAL A 98 10.08 -0.86 23.21
CA VAL A 98 9.76 -0.18 24.46
C VAL A 98 10.15 -1.04 25.67
N GLN A 99 9.79 -2.33 25.69
CA GLN A 99 10.16 -3.21 26.80
C GLN A 99 11.68 -3.34 26.93
N THR A 100 12.39 -3.43 25.81
CA THR A 100 13.87 -3.50 25.80
C THR A 100 14.49 -2.25 26.44
N VAL A 101 14.08 -1.04 26.04
CA VAL A 101 14.64 0.19 26.60
C VAL A 101 14.27 0.40 28.06
N LYS A 102 13.10 -0.07 28.50
CA LYS A 102 12.72 -0.08 29.92
C LYS A 102 13.65 -0.96 30.74
N LEU A 103 13.94 -2.17 30.26
CA LEU A 103 14.90 -3.07 30.90
C LEU A 103 16.31 -2.48 30.93
N ASP A 104 16.76 -1.87 29.83
CA ASP A 104 18.05 -1.17 29.77
C ASP A 104 18.15 -0.09 30.89
N HIS A 105 17.09 0.69 31.11
CA HIS A 105 17.05 1.70 32.19
C HIS A 105 17.03 1.08 33.59
N ILE A 106 16.30 -0.02 33.80
CA ILE A 106 16.28 -0.72 35.09
C ILE A 106 17.69 -1.22 35.43
N VAL A 107 18.38 -1.82 34.45
CA VAL A 107 19.75 -2.29 34.61
C VAL A 107 20.68 -1.11 34.90
N TRP A 108 20.60 -0.03 34.12
CA TRP A 108 21.44 1.15 34.30
C TRP A 108 21.28 1.78 35.69
N LYS A 109 20.04 1.95 36.19
CA LYS A 109 19.80 2.43 37.56
C LYS A 109 20.32 1.45 38.62
N GLY A 110 20.18 0.15 38.36
CA GLY A 110 20.76 -0.90 39.20
C GLY A 110 22.29 -0.76 39.34
N GLU A 111 22.99 -0.40 38.25
CA GLU A 111 24.42 -0.11 38.30
C GLU A 111 24.73 1.15 39.12
N VAL A 112 23.94 2.22 38.98
CA VAL A 112 24.08 3.43 39.80
C VAL A 112 23.93 3.07 41.29
N TYR A 113 22.92 2.29 41.64
CA TYR A 113 22.74 1.82 43.02
C TYR A 113 23.87 0.93 43.50
N ALA A 114 24.39 0.05 42.64
CA ALA A 114 25.48 -0.84 43.01
C ALA A 114 26.75 -0.06 43.36
N VAL A 115 27.06 1.00 42.59
CA VAL A 115 28.18 1.90 42.89
C VAL A 115 27.87 2.75 44.14
N ALA A 116 26.67 3.30 44.24
CA ALA A 116 26.26 4.12 45.38
C ALA A 116 26.35 3.37 46.72
N ASN A 117 26.04 2.07 46.71
CA ASN A 117 26.12 1.19 47.87
C ASN A 117 27.51 0.56 48.08
N GLY A 118 28.49 0.88 47.23
CA GLY A 118 29.86 0.33 47.33
C GLY A 118 29.98 -1.16 46.97
N THR A 119 28.96 -1.73 46.33
CA THR A 119 28.96 -3.13 45.84
C THR A 119 29.56 -3.28 44.45
N SER A 120 29.86 -2.17 43.77
CA SER A 120 30.54 -2.10 42.48
C SER A 120 31.57 -0.98 42.49
N ASN A 121 32.71 -1.21 41.81
CA ASN A 121 33.78 -0.23 41.64
C ASN A 121 33.78 0.41 40.23
N LYS A 122 32.65 0.32 39.50
CA LYS A 122 32.50 0.93 38.17
C LYS A 122 32.77 2.44 38.24
N SER A 123 33.54 2.96 37.29
CA SER A 123 33.87 4.39 37.24
C SER A 123 32.65 5.19 36.82
N ILE A 124 32.59 6.46 37.22
CA ILE A 124 31.56 7.40 36.75
C ILE A 124 31.62 7.54 35.21
N ASP A 125 32.82 7.54 34.64
CA ASP A 125 33.02 7.65 33.19
C ASP A 125 32.52 6.42 32.41
N ASP A 126 32.27 5.29 33.10
CA ASP A 126 31.72 4.08 32.48
C ASP A 126 30.19 4.15 32.33
N PHE A 127 29.53 5.16 32.90
CA PHE A 127 28.09 5.38 32.71
C PHE A 127 27.85 6.12 31.41
N SER A 128 27.05 5.50 30.54
CA SER A 128 26.71 6.09 29.25
C SER A 128 25.93 7.40 29.38
N ASP A 129 26.26 8.36 28.51
CA ASP A 129 25.41 9.54 28.30
C ASP A 129 24.05 9.13 27.71
N HIS A 130 23.00 9.88 28.05
CA HIS A 130 21.65 9.65 27.57
C HIS A 130 21.54 9.57 26.04
N THR A 131 22.32 10.34 25.28
CA THR A 131 22.31 10.31 23.81
C THR A 131 22.93 9.04 23.24
N MET A 132 23.82 8.39 24.00
CA MET A 132 24.58 7.22 23.57
C MET A 132 23.95 5.88 23.97
N CYS A 133 22.97 5.91 24.89
CA CYS A 133 22.19 4.74 25.25
C CYS A 133 21.26 4.32 24.09
N ARG A 134 20.68 3.11 24.16
CA ARG A 134 19.78 2.60 23.11
C ARG A 134 18.61 3.55 22.83
N LEU A 135 18.02 4.13 23.89
CA LEU A 135 16.91 5.05 23.77
C LEU A 135 17.32 6.37 23.10
N GLY A 136 18.45 6.96 23.50
CA GLY A 136 18.95 8.19 22.90
C GLY A 136 19.34 8.02 21.44
N LYS A 137 19.96 6.89 21.08
CA LYS A 137 20.26 6.55 19.69
C LYS A 137 18.99 6.45 18.86
N TRP A 138 17.96 5.78 19.38
CA TRP A 138 16.66 5.70 18.69
C TRP A 138 15.99 7.06 18.57
N TYR A 139 15.99 7.88 19.62
CA TYR A 139 15.40 9.22 19.60
C TYR A 139 16.05 10.14 18.56
N ASN A 140 17.33 9.93 18.25
CA ASN A 140 18.04 10.71 17.23
C ASN A 140 18.05 10.05 15.85
N SER A 141 17.50 8.85 15.70
CA SER A 141 17.58 8.11 14.45
C SER A 141 16.36 8.29 13.55
N GLU A 142 16.49 7.90 12.28
CA GLU A 142 15.38 7.93 11.33
C GLU A 142 14.26 6.94 11.70
N GLN A 143 14.57 5.88 12.46
CA GLN A 143 13.56 4.91 12.91
C GLN A 143 12.51 5.54 13.83
N SER A 144 12.81 6.68 14.46
CA SER A 144 11.86 7.44 15.28
C SER A 144 10.96 8.38 14.48
N ASN A 145 11.19 8.57 13.16
CA ASN A 145 10.50 9.61 12.38
C ASN A 145 8.97 9.51 12.44
N GLY A 146 8.43 8.28 12.45
CA GLY A 146 6.98 8.04 12.58
C GLY A 146 6.40 8.52 13.92
N PHE A 147 7.23 8.61 14.97
CA PHE A 147 6.81 8.99 16.32
C PHE A 147 6.97 10.48 16.61
N LYS A 148 7.70 11.24 15.77
CA LYS A 148 7.99 12.67 16.00
C LYS A 148 6.74 13.55 16.14
N GLN A 149 5.62 13.13 15.55
CA GLN A 149 4.35 13.82 15.66
C GLN A 149 3.65 13.58 17.01
N LEU A 150 3.96 12.48 17.69
CA LEU A 150 3.38 12.14 18.99
C LEU A 150 3.89 13.12 20.04
N ASN A 151 2.96 13.60 20.86
CA ASN A 151 3.30 14.48 21.97
C ASN A 151 4.20 13.75 23.00
N ALA A 152 3.88 12.48 23.31
CA ALA A 152 4.67 11.62 24.17
C ALA A 152 6.14 11.53 23.72
N TYR A 153 6.39 11.40 22.41
CA TYR A 153 7.74 11.39 21.87
C TYR A 153 8.53 12.65 22.22
N ARG A 154 7.95 13.84 22.00
CA ARG A 154 8.61 15.12 22.28
C ARG A 154 8.85 15.36 23.77
N GLN A 155 8.02 14.78 24.64
CA GLN A 155 8.18 14.90 26.08
C GLN A 155 9.26 13.96 26.65
N LEU A 156 9.75 12.99 25.89
CA LEU A 156 10.60 11.91 26.39
C LEU A 156 12.03 12.36 26.71
N GLU A 157 12.59 13.27 25.92
CA GLU A 157 14.01 13.62 25.96
C GLU A 157 14.44 14.23 27.31
N GLU A 158 13.65 15.17 27.83
CA GLU A 158 13.95 15.85 29.09
C GLU A 158 14.04 14.87 30.28
N PRO A 159 13.00 14.09 30.62
CA PRO A 159 13.10 13.14 31.73
C PRO A 159 14.16 12.08 31.50
N HIS A 160 14.42 11.66 30.26
CA HIS A 160 15.50 10.73 29.94
C HIS A 160 16.89 11.32 30.26
N ARG A 161 17.14 12.57 29.85
CA ARG A 161 18.36 13.31 30.21
C ARG A 161 18.48 13.46 31.72
N GLU A 162 17.37 13.74 32.42
CA GLU A 162 17.36 13.88 33.87
C GLU A 162 17.69 12.58 34.61
N VAL A 163 17.30 11.41 34.10
CA VAL A 163 17.72 10.10 34.66
C VAL A 163 19.24 10.00 34.66
N HIS A 164 19.85 10.14 33.48
CA HIS A 164 21.30 9.97 33.32
C HIS A 164 22.09 11.02 34.13
N ARG A 165 21.70 12.29 34.00
CA ARG A 165 22.37 13.39 34.70
C ARG A 165 22.32 13.21 36.21
N ASN A 166 21.15 12.94 36.78
CA ASN A 166 21.03 12.83 38.23
C ASN A 166 21.68 11.56 38.78
N GLY A 167 21.69 10.44 38.03
CA GLY A 167 22.40 9.24 38.46
C GLY A 167 23.92 9.48 38.56
N VAL A 168 24.51 10.15 37.56
CA VAL A 168 25.93 10.52 37.58
C VAL A 168 26.24 11.51 38.71
N GLU A 169 25.46 12.59 38.84
CA GLU A 169 25.65 13.59 39.91
C GLU A 169 25.54 12.96 41.31
N ALA A 170 24.66 11.97 41.50
CA ALA A 170 24.58 11.25 42.77
C ALA A 170 25.91 10.57 43.12
N LEU A 171 26.56 9.93 42.15
CA LEU A 171 27.86 9.27 42.35
C LEU A 171 28.97 10.28 42.63
N VAL A 172 28.97 11.43 41.96
CA VAL A 172 29.92 12.53 42.23
C VAL A 172 29.76 13.06 43.66
N MET A 173 28.52 13.26 44.11
CA MET A 173 28.25 13.72 45.49
C MET A 173 28.70 12.68 46.53
N LEU A 174 28.58 11.38 46.25
CA LEU A 174 29.11 10.33 47.12
C LEU A 174 30.63 10.34 47.20
N GLN A 175 31.33 10.52 46.07
CA GLN A 175 32.80 10.60 46.05
C GLN A 175 33.33 11.81 46.84
N THR A 176 32.58 12.92 46.86
CA THR A 176 32.92 14.12 47.65
C THR A 176 32.45 14.05 49.10
N GLY A 177 31.83 12.94 49.52
CA GLY A 177 31.35 12.71 50.89
C GLY A 177 30.00 13.37 51.21
N ASN A 178 29.35 14.03 50.26
CA ASN A 178 28.07 14.71 50.45
C ASN A 178 26.89 13.75 50.22
N LYS A 179 26.60 12.93 51.24
CA LYS A 179 25.56 11.90 51.17
C LYS A 179 24.15 12.47 51.00
N ASP A 180 23.83 13.61 51.62
CA ASP A 180 22.50 14.22 51.52
C ASP A 180 22.22 14.71 50.09
N ALA A 181 23.22 15.34 49.46
CA ALA A 181 23.10 15.74 48.06
C ALA A 181 22.97 14.53 47.13
N ALA A 182 23.71 13.45 47.40
CA ALA A 182 23.60 12.22 46.64
C ALA A 182 22.20 11.60 46.70
N ILE A 183 21.60 11.53 47.89
CA ILE A 183 20.23 11.03 48.08
C ILE A 183 19.23 11.90 47.31
N ASN A 184 19.38 13.22 47.34
CA ASN A 184 18.53 14.12 46.57
C ASN A 184 18.62 13.85 45.05
N HIS A 185 19.83 13.63 44.53
CA HIS A 185 20.03 13.28 43.13
C HIS A 185 19.45 11.90 42.79
N ILE A 186 19.60 10.90 43.65
CA ILE A 186 18.93 9.59 43.47
C ILE A 186 17.41 9.75 43.38
N ASN A 187 16.80 10.52 44.27
CA ASN A 187 15.36 10.75 44.23
C ASN A 187 14.90 11.44 42.94
N LYS A 188 15.68 12.41 42.44
CA LYS A 188 15.42 13.06 41.15
C LYS A 188 15.57 12.10 39.97
N MET A 189 16.58 11.22 39.99
CA MET A 189 16.77 10.17 38.99
C MET A 189 15.56 9.24 38.96
N GLU A 190 15.06 8.80 40.12
CA GLU A 190 13.88 7.92 40.20
C GLU A 190 12.62 8.60 39.70
N ALA A 191 12.33 9.82 40.14
CA ALA A 191 11.17 10.58 39.67
C ALA A 191 11.23 10.87 38.15
N ALA A 192 12.43 11.08 37.60
CA ALA A 192 12.61 11.18 36.14
C ALA A 192 12.40 9.83 35.44
N SER A 193 12.89 8.74 36.04
CA SER A 193 12.72 7.39 35.51
C SER A 193 11.26 6.99 35.43
N GLU A 194 10.45 7.28 36.45
CA GLU A 194 9.00 7.03 36.43
C GLU A 194 8.31 7.77 35.27
N ARG A 195 8.68 9.03 35.02
CA ARG A 195 8.18 9.79 33.86
C ARG A 195 8.58 9.14 32.54
N VAL A 196 9.83 8.71 32.39
CA VAL A 196 10.29 7.96 31.20
C VAL A 196 9.46 6.69 31.01
N MET A 197 9.26 5.89 32.07
CA MET A 197 8.50 4.64 31.99
C MET A 197 7.06 4.89 31.53
N HIS A 198 6.42 5.94 32.06
CA HIS A 198 5.05 6.32 31.71
C HIS A 198 4.95 6.80 30.25
N ILE A 199 5.85 7.67 29.81
CA ILE A 199 5.88 8.17 28.43
C ILE A 199 6.13 7.03 27.44
N LEU A 200 7.01 6.10 27.77
CA LEU A 200 7.26 4.91 26.95
C LEU A 200 6.01 4.02 26.83
N ASP A 201 5.20 3.87 27.89
CA ASP A 201 3.92 3.17 27.80
C ASP A 201 2.92 3.89 26.89
N GLN A 202 2.91 5.23 26.89
CA GLN A 202 2.08 6.00 25.97
C GLN A 202 2.51 5.76 24.51
N ILE A 203 3.81 5.69 24.25
CA ILE A 203 4.35 5.39 22.91
C ILE A 203 4.02 3.96 22.48
N ALA A 204 4.00 2.99 23.39
CA ALA A 204 3.69 1.59 23.07
C ALA A 204 2.20 1.30 22.84
N ASN A 205 1.32 2.17 23.36
CA ASN A 205 -0.13 1.97 23.36
C ASN A 205 -0.91 2.99 22.52
N GLY A 206 -0.27 4.08 22.09
CA GLY A 206 -0.84 5.05 21.14
C GLY A 206 -0.61 4.64 19.71
#